data_AF-A0A7K6FDW1-F1
#
_entry.id   AF-A0A7K6FDW1-F1
#
_cell.length_a   1.000
_cell.length_b   1.000
_cell.length_c   1.000
_cell.angle_alpha   90.00
_cell.angle_beta   90.00
_cell.angle_gamma   90.00
#
_symmetry.space_group_name_H-M   'P 1'
#
loop_
_entity.id
_entity.type
_entity.pdbx_description
1 polymer ?
#
loop_
_entity_poly.entity_id
_entity_poly.type
_entity_poly.pdbx_seq_one_letter_code
_entity_poly.pdbx_strand_id
1 'polypeptide(L)'
;QEVDIVVAPCRSFQPAEATLGELVEQVLPVVTFAISEPQLSPSDQAELQEIKEKFSLPIFFFRLPDPDSEPTPPEIPGQEQPSLHSQLLELGYLGPAGGAGSVLAEQPEKLRLLSSFSRQLLQKHLVEAATRLSEVHGRCLDIFINQAFDMQRDLQITPKRLEYTRRKENELYESLMGIANRKQEEMKDMIVETLGCMKEELLEDAASMEFRDIIIPENGEPVSSRDIKRCIKQIQELIISRLNQAVANKLSSSVDYLRESFVGTLERCLKSLEESWDVSVHPARTLEKPKDLSVHITSNYLKQVLPRGCVLLLGGGKGGKLGTAWECGGILSCLSRSQIIQRITWVSPPAITSDWKRKVAQDAIESLSASKLAKSICSQFRTRLNSSHEAFAASLRQVRA
;
A
#
# COMPACT_ATOMS: atom_id res chain seq x y z
N GLN A 1 0.97 56.62 18.66
CA GLN A 1 -0.09 55.75 18.12
C GLN A 1 -1.13 56.69 17.57
N GLU A 2 -1.36 56.65 16.26
CA GLU A 2 -2.38 57.46 15.58
C GLU A 2 -3.75 56.89 15.98
N VAL A 3 -4.62 57.74 16.54
CA VAL A 3 -6.00 57.39 16.85
C VAL A 3 -6.84 58.16 15.88
N ASP A 4 -7.44 57.45 14.92
CA ASP A 4 -8.35 58.06 13.97
C ASP A 4 -9.74 58.14 14.60
N ILE A 5 -10.22 59.37 14.74
CA ILE A 5 -11.59 59.63 15.20
C ILE A 5 -12.46 59.72 13.96
N VAL A 6 -13.29 58.72 13.74
CA VAL A 6 -14.28 58.70 12.66
C VAL A 6 -15.63 59.12 13.20
N VAL A 7 -16.20 60.17 12.62
CA VAL A 7 -17.58 60.58 12.88
C VAL A 7 -18.43 60.02 11.75
N ALA A 8 -19.40 59.17 12.11
CA ALA A 8 -20.32 58.63 11.12
C ALA A 8 -21.06 59.78 10.40
N PRO A 9 -21.21 59.71 9.07
CA PRO A 9 -22.00 60.69 8.33
C PRO A 9 -23.45 60.70 8.81
N CYS A 10 -24.18 61.78 8.52
CA CYS A 10 -25.59 61.86 8.88
C CYS A 10 -26.38 60.67 8.29
N ARG A 11 -27.39 60.19 9.02
CA ARG A 11 -28.24 59.06 8.63
C ARG A 11 -28.88 59.20 7.24
N SER A 12 -29.08 60.44 6.78
CA SER A 12 -29.61 60.74 5.45
C SER A 12 -28.63 60.49 4.30
N PHE A 13 -27.33 60.45 4.61
CA PHE A 13 -26.26 60.22 3.65
C PHE A 13 -25.82 58.75 3.64
N GLN A 14 -25.54 58.17 4.82
CA GLN A 14 -25.16 56.77 4.95
C GLN A 14 -25.50 56.27 6.37
N PRO A 15 -26.05 55.04 6.51
CA PRO A 15 -26.34 54.48 7.83
C PRO A 15 -25.04 54.20 8.60
N ALA A 16 -25.08 54.31 9.93
CA ALA A 16 -23.92 54.05 10.77
C ALA A 16 -23.41 52.61 10.66
N GLU A 17 -24.31 51.66 10.38
CA GLU A 17 -23.99 50.26 10.11
C GLU A 17 -23.02 50.10 8.94
N ALA A 18 -23.30 50.72 7.80
CA ALA A 18 -22.44 50.63 6.62
C ALA A 18 -21.06 51.25 6.88
N THR A 19 -21.04 52.40 7.58
CA THR A 19 -19.78 53.06 7.97
C THR A 19 -18.95 52.19 8.91
N LEU A 20 -19.60 51.53 9.87
CA LEU A 20 -18.95 50.62 10.81
C LEU A 20 -18.43 49.37 10.10
N GLY A 21 -19.18 48.84 9.12
CA GLY A 21 -18.78 47.69 8.31
C GLY A 21 -17.48 47.93 7.53
N GLU A 22 -17.28 49.13 6.98
CA GLU A 22 -16.05 49.51 6.29
C GLU A 22 -14.82 49.50 7.22
N LEU A 23 -15.02 49.73 8.53
CA LEU A 23 -13.94 49.89 9.50
C LEU A 23 -13.60 48.61 10.28
N VAL A 24 -14.61 47.82 10.67
CA VAL A 24 -14.45 46.65 11.56
C VAL A 24 -13.54 45.58 10.98
N GLU A 25 -13.39 45.50 9.66
CA GLU A 25 -12.50 44.52 9.01
C GLU A 25 -11.01 44.86 9.18
N GLN A 26 -10.68 46.14 9.36
CA GLN A 26 -9.29 46.63 9.34
C GLN A 26 -8.81 47.11 10.71
N VAL A 27 -9.73 47.54 11.58
CA VAL A 27 -9.41 48.08 12.91
C VAL A 27 -10.29 47.46 13.99
N LEU A 28 -9.85 47.57 15.26
CA LEU A 28 -10.66 47.25 16.44
C LEU A 28 -11.34 48.54 16.94
N PRO A 29 -12.59 48.83 16.56
CA PRO A 29 -13.21 50.11 16.88
C PRO A 29 -13.66 50.16 18.34
N VAL A 30 -13.50 51.35 18.94
CA VAL A 30 -14.24 51.74 20.14
C VAL A 30 -15.44 52.55 19.67
N VAL A 31 -16.64 51.98 19.76
CA VAL A 31 -17.86 52.62 19.25
C VAL A 31 -18.49 53.48 20.34
N THR A 32 -18.74 54.74 20.02
CA THR A 32 -19.47 55.66 20.89
C THR A 32 -20.78 56.09 20.23
N PHE A 33 -21.90 56.06 20.95
CA PHE A 33 -23.19 56.50 20.45
C PHE A 33 -23.73 57.65 21.31
N ALA A 34 -23.88 58.83 20.71
CA ALA A 34 -24.32 60.03 21.41
C ALA A 34 -25.84 60.19 21.29
N ILE A 35 -26.51 60.50 22.40
CA ILE A 35 -27.97 60.60 22.51
C ILE A 35 -28.30 61.98 23.07
N SER A 36 -29.09 62.78 22.35
CA SER A 36 -29.46 64.12 22.81
C SER A 36 -30.72 64.11 23.67
N GLU A 37 -31.65 63.20 23.40
CA GLU A 37 -32.96 63.13 24.04
C GLU A 37 -32.99 62.22 25.29
N PRO A 38 -33.97 62.39 26.19
CA PRO A 38 -34.18 61.51 27.34
C PRO A 38 -34.55 60.07 26.99
N GLN A 39 -34.94 59.81 25.74
CA GLN A 39 -35.36 58.52 25.23
C GLN A 39 -34.77 58.32 23.83
N LEU A 40 -34.64 57.06 23.41
CA LEU A 40 -34.26 56.73 22.05
C LEU A 40 -35.40 57.07 21.09
N SER A 41 -35.09 57.84 20.04
CA SER A 41 -36.01 58.03 18.93
C SER A 41 -36.22 56.69 18.19
N PRO A 42 -37.34 56.51 17.45
CA PRO A 42 -37.55 55.30 16.65
C PRO A 42 -36.41 55.04 15.65
N SER A 43 -35.77 56.09 15.17
CA SER A 43 -34.61 55.98 14.29
C SER A 43 -33.36 55.52 15.02
N ASP A 44 -33.14 55.94 16.28
CA ASP A 44 -32.01 55.45 17.10
C ASP A 44 -32.18 53.96 17.41
N GLN A 45 -33.41 53.54 17.74
CA GLN A 45 -33.72 52.15 18.04
C GLN A 45 -33.47 51.25 16.82
N ALA A 46 -33.94 51.65 15.64
CA ALA A 46 -33.72 50.90 14.40
C ALA A 46 -32.23 50.79 14.04
N GLU A 47 -31.47 51.89 14.16
CA GLU A 47 -30.03 51.90 13.87
C GLU A 47 -29.24 51.03 14.85
N LEU A 48 -29.54 51.12 16.14
CA LEU A 48 -28.92 50.27 17.16
C LEU A 48 -29.28 48.80 16.97
N GLN A 49 -30.52 48.48 16.61
CA GLN A 49 -30.88 47.09 16.32
C GLN A 49 -30.06 46.54 15.15
N GLU A 50 -29.89 47.31 14.07
CA GLU A 50 -29.11 46.89 12.90
C GLU A 50 -27.63 46.67 13.24
N ILE A 51 -27.02 47.59 14.00
CA ILE A 51 -25.63 47.47 14.47
C ILE A 51 -25.46 46.22 15.33
N LYS A 52 -26.42 45.93 16.21
CA LYS A 52 -26.36 44.76 17.09
C LYS A 52 -26.41 43.45 16.30
N GLU A 53 -27.33 43.35 15.35
CA GLU A 53 -27.53 42.17 14.52
C GLU A 53 -26.29 41.83 13.70
N LYS A 54 -25.61 42.84 13.15
CA LYS A 54 -24.46 42.62 12.25
C LYS A 54 -23.12 42.53 12.96
N PHE A 55 -22.88 43.31 14.02
CA PHE A 55 -21.54 43.41 14.63
C PHE A 55 -21.46 42.94 16.07
N SER A 56 -22.56 42.95 16.83
CA SER A 56 -22.59 42.54 18.25
C SER A 56 -21.45 43.16 19.10
N LEU A 57 -21.12 44.43 18.84
CA LEU A 57 -20.04 45.15 19.52
C LEU A 57 -20.52 45.88 20.78
N PRO A 58 -19.67 45.99 21.83
CA PRO A 58 -19.93 46.88 22.96
C PRO A 58 -19.92 48.35 22.53
N ILE A 59 -20.91 49.13 22.98
CA ILE A 59 -21.05 50.55 22.64
C ILE A 59 -20.95 51.40 23.92
N PHE A 60 -20.23 52.51 23.85
CA PHE A 60 -20.27 53.54 24.88
C PHE A 60 -21.37 54.56 24.54
N PHE A 61 -22.49 54.49 25.24
CA PHE A 61 -23.59 55.42 25.10
C PHE A 61 -23.32 56.67 25.95
N PHE A 62 -23.40 57.84 25.33
CA PHE A 62 -23.24 59.12 26.02
C PHE A 62 -24.46 60.01 25.81
N ARG A 63 -25.09 60.43 26.90
CA ARG A 63 -26.19 61.40 26.82
C ARG A 63 -25.62 62.81 26.84
N LEU A 64 -25.99 63.62 25.84
CA LEU A 64 -25.63 65.03 25.80
C LEU A 64 -26.49 65.81 26.80
N PRO A 65 -25.89 66.72 27.59
CA PRO A 65 -26.66 67.59 28.47
C PRO A 65 -27.48 68.57 27.63
N ASP A 66 -28.74 68.77 28.02
CA ASP A 66 -29.63 69.75 27.38
C ASP A 66 -29.28 71.17 27.86
N PRO A 67 -28.76 72.06 27.00
CA PRO A 67 -28.34 73.40 27.40
C PRO A 67 -29.49 74.31 27.86
N ASP A 68 -30.75 73.99 27.52
CA ASP A 68 -31.93 74.83 27.77
C ASP A 68 -32.86 74.26 28.87
N SER A 69 -32.40 73.26 29.63
CA SER A 69 -33.22 72.62 30.67
C SER A 69 -33.30 73.46 31.96
N GLU A 70 -34.41 74.17 32.16
CA GLU A 70 -34.82 74.62 33.50
C GLU A 70 -35.06 73.41 34.42
N PRO A 71 -34.80 73.52 35.75
CA PRO A 71 -35.10 72.44 36.68
C PRO A 71 -36.61 72.16 36.68
N THR A 72 -36.99 71.01 36.11
CA THR A 72 -38.37 70.53 36.06
C THR A 72 -38.97 70.38 37.47
N PRO A 73 -40.21 70.87 37.72
CA PRO A 73 -40.95 70.57 38.94
C PRO A 73 -41.28 69.06 39.04
N PRO A 74 -41.58 68.52 40.24
CA PRO A 74 -41.79 67.10 40.43
C PRO A 74 -42.96 66.57 39.58
N GLU A 75 -42.69 65.51 38.80
CA GLU A 75 -43.63 64.84 37.90
C GLU A 75 -44.87 64.30 38.64
N ILE A 76 -46.01 64.42 37.97
CA ILE A 76 -47.30 63.83 38.36
C ILE A 76 -47.26 62.31 38.10
N PRO A 77 -47.63 61.44 39.06
CA PRO A 77 -47.57 60.00 38.86
C PRO A 77 -48.71 59.53 37.95
N GLY A 78 -48.38 59.00 36.76
CA GLY A 78 -49.39 58.43 35.85
C GLY A 78 -48.94 57.98 34.45
N GLN A 79 -47.73 58.30 33.99
CA GLN A 79 -47.17 57.74 32.76
C GLN A 79 -45.75 57.22 33.04
N GLU A 80 -45.63 55.92 33.28
CA GLU A 80 -44.32 55.24 33.32
C GLU A 80 -43.78 55.13 31.89
N GLN A 81 -43.18 56.21 31.37
CA GLN A 81 -42.39 56.10 30.15
C GLN A 81 -41.07 55.38 30.47
N PRO A 82 -40.64 54.41 29.64
CA PRO A 82 -39.42 53.67 29.90
C PRO A 82 -38.21 54.61 29.82
N SER A 83 -37.38 54.60 30.86
CA SER A 83 -36.14 55.37 30.88
C SER A 83 -35.18 54.90 29.80
N LEU A 84 -34.25 55.77 29.37
CA LEU A 84 -33.20 55.43 28.40
C LEU A 84 -32.45 54.14 28.75
N HIS A 85 -32.20 53.93 30.04
CA HIS A 85 -31.59 52.70 30.54
C HIS A 85 -32.46 51.45 30.27
N SER A 86 -33.78 51.54 30.48
CA SER A 86 -34.71 50.44 30.20
C SER A 86 -34.73 50.10 28.71
N GLN A 87 -34.74 51.12 27.84
CA GLN A 87 -34.74 50.92 26.39
C GLN A 87 -33.45 50.25 25.90
N LEU A 88 -32.28 50.66 26.41
CA LEU A 88 -31.00 50.02 26.06
C LEU A 88 -30.84 48.61 26.67
N LEU A 89 -31.52 48.33 27.79
CA LEU A 89 -31.60 46.99 28.37
C LEU A 89 -32.51 46.07 27.54
N GLU A 90 -33.66 46.57 27.06
CA GLU A 90 -34.57 45.84 26.17
C GLU A 90 -33.92 45.54 24.81
N LEU A 91 -33.17 46.48 24.26
CA LEU A 91 -32.31 46.26 23.10
C LEU A 91 -31.12 45.34 23.41
N GLY A 92 -30.93 44.93 24.67
CA GLY A 92 -29.93 43.98 25.15
C GLY A 92 -28.49 44.45 24.99
N TYR A 93 -28.26 45.76 25.01
CA TYR A 93 -26.92 46.36 25.03
C TYR A 93 -26.36 46.41 26.44
N LEU A 94 -27.23 46.71 27.41
CA LEU A 94 -26.92 46.67 28.83
C LEU A 94 -27.22 45.27 29.37
N GLY A 95 -26.45 44.83 30.36
CA GLY A 95 -26.67 43.56 31.06
C GLY A 95 -26.69 43.77 32.57
N PRO A 96 -27.24 42.82 33.35
CA PRO A 96 -27.18 42.87 34.80
C PRO A 96 -25.72 42.62 35.23
N ALA A 97 -24.95 43.69 35.37
CA ALA A 97 -23.62 43.82 35.98
C ALA A 97 -22.63 42.65 35.74
N GLY A 98 -21.56 42.90 34.95
CA GLY A 98 -20.28 42.19 35.13
C GLY A 98 -19.57 41.63 33.89
N GLY A 99 -20.05 41.87 32.67
CA GLY A 99 -19.28 41.63 31.45
C GLY A 99 -18.74 42.94 30.86
N ALA A 100 -17.72 42.87 30.01
CA ALA A 100 -17.30 43.98 29.13
C ALA A 100 -18.40 44.26 28.08
N GLY A 101 -19.55 44.72 28.55
CA GLY A 101 -20.72 45.11 27.78
C GLY A 101 -20.78 46.62 27.61
N SER A 102 -21.83 47.07 26.93
CA SER A 102 -22.04 48.49 26.66
C SER A 102 -22.24 49.28 27.95
N VAL A 103 -21.86 50.56 27.93
CA VAL A 103 -21.92 51.45 29.10
C VAL A 103 -22.76 52.67 28.77
N LEU A 104 -23.67 53.07 29.66
CA LEU A 104 -24.44 54.30 29.55
C LEU A 104 -23.89 55.38 30.50
N ALA A 105 -23.46 56.51 29.93
CA ALA A 105 -22.99 57.69 30.64
C ALA A 105 -23.97 58.84 30.45
N GLU A 106 -24.85 59.05 31.44
CA GLU A 106 -25.88 60.10 31.38
C GLU A 106 -25.41 61.48 31.85
N GLN A 107 -24.30 61.53 32.59
CA GLN A 107 -23.74 62.75 33.16
C GLN A 107 -22.43 63.11 32.46
N PRO A 108 -22.13 64.39 32.23
CA PRO A 108 -20.92 64.80 31.52
C PRO A 108 -19.63 64.35 32.23
N GLU A 109 -19.63 64.28 33.56
CA GLU A 109 -18.49 63.80 34.35
C GLU A 109 -18.20 62.31 34.09
N LYS A 110 -19.22 61.54 33.72
CA LYS A 110 -19.12 60.12 33.40
C LYS A 110 -18.50 59.87 32.02
N LEU A 111 -18.28 60.89 31.19
CA LEU A 111 -17.51 60.76 29.94
C LEU A 111 -16.08 60.23 30.20
N ARG A 112 -15.53 60.49 31.40
CA ARG A 112 -14.23 59.93 31.84
C ARG A 112 -14.20 58.40 31.82
N LEU A 113 -15.35 57.74 31.90
CA LEU A 113 -15.47 56.28 31.82
C LEU A 113 -15.11 55.73 30.43
N LEU A 114 -15.10 56.56 29.39
CA LEU A 114 -14.72 56.15 28.04
C LEU A 114 -13.29 55.58 28.01
N SER A 115 -12.36 56.17 28.78
CA SER A 115 -10.98 55.69 28.86
C SER A 115 -10.91 54.29 29.49
N SER A 116 -11.62 54.06 30.59
CA SER A 116 -11.68 52.74 31.23
C SER A 116 -12.40 51.70 30.35
N PHE A 117 -13.48 52.11 29.69
CA PHE A 117 -14.23 51.27 28.75
C PHE A 117 -13.34 50.82 27.58
N SER A 118 -12.66 51.78 26.95
CA SER A 118 -11.74 51.52 25.83
C SER A 118 -10.62 50.56 26.26
N ARG A 119 -10.01 50.79 27.43
CA ARG A 119 -8.97 49.92 27.97
C ARG A 119 -9.48 48.49 28.20
N GLN A 120 -10.64 48.33 28.82
CA GLN A 120 -11.23 47.02 29.11
C GLN A 120 -11.57 46.27 27.81
N LEU A 121 -12.16 46.96 26.83
CA LEU A 121 -12.50 46.38 25.53
C LEU A 121 -11.26 45.89 24.79
N LEU A 122 -10.25 46.74 24.65
CA LEU A 122 -9.00 46.39 23.97
C LEU A 122 -8.24 45.28 24.71
N GLN A 123 -8.22 45.31 26.05
CA GLN A 123 -7.59 44.25 26.85
C GLN A 123 -8.30 42.91 26.66
N LYS A 124 -9.63 42.89 26.63
CA LYS A 124 -10.41 41.69 26.36
C LYS A 124 -10.05 41.09 24.99
N HIS A 125 -10.05 41.92 23.94
CA HIS A 125 -9.66 41.47 22.60
C HIS A 125 -8.23 40.91 22.56
N LEU A 126 -7.28 41.57 23.23
CA LEU A 126 -5.90 41.09 23.32
C LEU A 126 -5.82 39.71 24.00
N VAL A 127 -6.55 39.52 25.11
CA VAL A 127 -6.59 38.24 25.82
C VAL A 127 -7.22 37.15 24.95
N GLU A 128 -8.33 37.44 24.27
CA GLU A 128 -9.00 36.50 23.38
C GLU A 128 -8.08 36.09 22.22
N ALA A 129 -7.45 37.05 21.56
CA ALA A 129 -6.50 36.80 20.47
C ALA A 129 -5.29 35.98 20.94
N ALA A 130 -4.69 36.34 22.08
CA ALA A 130 -3.57 35.61 22.66
C ALA A 130 -3.97 34.17 23.05
N THR A 131 -5.17 33.98 23.60
CA THR A 131 -5.70 32.66 23.95
C THR A 131 -5.87 31.79 22.70
N ARG A 132 -6.49 32.33 21.64
CA ARG A 132 -6.64 31.63 20.36
C ARG A 132 -5.30 31.28 19.74
N LEU A 133 -4.34 32.20 19.77
CA LEU A 133 -2.99 31.95 19.26
C LEU A 133 -2.30 30.84 20.08
N SER A 134 -2.43 30.86 21.40
CA SER A 134 -1.89 29.81 22.28
C SER A 134 -2.52 28.44 22.01
N GLU A 135 -3.83 28.37 21.76
CA GLU A 135 -4.52 27.13 21.37
C GLU A 135 -3.96 26.57 20.05
N VAL A 136 -3.77 27.43 19.04
CA VAL A 136 -3.20 27.04 17.74
C VAL A 136 -1.75 26.57 17.90
N HIS A 137 -0.92 27.31 18.66
CA HIS A 137 0.45 26.92 18.94
C HIS A 137 0.53 25.57 19.66
N GLY A 138 -0.33 25.32 20.66
CA GLY A 138 -0.40 24.05 21.36
C GLY A 138 -0.68 22.88 20.40
N ARG A 139 -1.70 23.02 19.55
CA ARG A 139 -2.03 22.00 18.54
C ARG A 139 -0.89 21.75 17.56
N CYS A 140 -0.20 22.80 17.11
CA CYS A 140 0.94 22.66 16.21
C CYS A 140 2.07 21.88 16.88
N LEU A 141 2.40 22.21 18.14
CA LEU A 141 3.41 21.49 18.91
C LEU A 141 3.03 20.03 19.11
N ASP A 142 1.77 19.73 19.44
CA ASP A 142 1.29 18.36 19.57
C ASP A 142 1.46 17.56 18.27
N ILE A 143 1.16 18.16 17.11
CA ILE A 143 1.39 17.53 15.81
C ILE A 143 2.88 17.23 15.62
N PHE A 144 3.77 18.20 15.87
CA PHE A 144 5.21 18.00 15.73
C PHE A 144 5.76 16.93 16.69
N ILE A 145 5.32 16.94 17.94
CA ILE A 145 5.74 15.99 18.96
C ILE A 145 5.30 14.58 18.58
N ASN A 146 4.02 14.39 18.23
CA ASN A 146 3.51 13.09 17.82
C ASN A 146 4.19 12.58 16.54
N GLN A 147 4.38 13.45 15.55
CA GLN A 147 5.10 13.09 14.33
C GLN A 147 6.55 12.68 14.61
N ALA A 148 7.24 13.37 15.52
CA ALA A 148 8.60 13.02 15.93
C ALA A 148 8.65 11.65 16.63
N PHE A 149 7.70 11.36 17.52
CA PHE A 149 7.60 10.05 18.18
C PHE A 149 7.29 8.93 17.19
N ASP A 150 6.37 9.16 16.25
CA ASP A 150 6.06 8.21 15.19
C ASP A 150 7.28 7.92 14.32
N MET A 151 7.99 8.97 13.88
CA MET A 151 9.21 8.82 13.09
C MET A 151 10.32 8.08 13.87
N GLN A 152 10.50 8.37 15.16
CA GLN A 152 11.47 7.66 16.00
C GLN A 152 11.11 6.18 16.16
N ARG A 153 9.82 5.88 16.36
CA ARG A 153 9.31 4.51 16.43
C ARG A 153 9.53 3.79 15.10
N ASP A 154 9.24 4.42 13.98
CA ASP A 154 9.44 3.83 12.65
C ASP A 154 10.92 3.56 12.36
N LEU A 155 11.82 4.46 12.76
CA LEU A 155 13.27 4.25 12.69
C LEU A 155 13.74 3.04 13.50
N GLN A 156 13.05 2.67 14.58
CA GLN A 156 13.40 1.50 15.40
C GLN A 156 12.71 0.21 14.94
N ILE A 157 11.44 0.28 14.53
CA ILE A 157 10.63 -0.89 14.18
C ILE A 157 10.93 -1.36 12.76
N THR A 158 11.08 -0.45 11.80
CA THR A 158 11.26 -0.78 10.38
C THR A 158 12.51 -1.63 10.12
N PRO A 159 13.69 -1.33 10.70
CA PRO A 159 14.86 -2.20 10.55
C PRO A 159 14.64 -3.61 11.09
N LYS A 160 13.97 -3.74 12.25
CA LYS A 160 13.64 -5.04 12.85
C LYS A 160 12.68 -5.85 11.98
N ARG A 161 11.66 -5.19 11.40
CA ARG A 161 10.71 -5.82 10.45
C ARG A 161 11.42 -6.32 9.20
N LEU A 162 12.31 -5.51 8.66
CA LEU A 162 13.05 -5.86 7.46
C LEU A 162 13.99 -7.05 7.69
N GLU A 163 14.65 -7.07 8.85
CA GLU A 163 15.52 -8.17 9.26
C GLU A 163 14.73 -9.46 9.52
N TYR A 164 13.57 -9.36 10.17
CA TYR A 164 12.66 -10.50 10.33
C TYR A 164 12.21 -11.07 8.99
N THR A 165 11.83 -10.19 8.05
CA THR A 165 11.38 -10.58 6.70
C THR A 165 12.51 -11.26 5.94
N ARG A 166 13.73 -10.70 5.99
CA ARG A 166 14.94 -11.31 5.42
C ARG A 166 15.18 -12.72 5.96
N ARG A 167 15.09 -12.90 7.27
CA ARG A 167 15.27 -14.21 7.91
C ARG A 167 14.20 -15.21 7.47
N LYS A 168 12.93 -14.80 7.44
CA LYS A 168 11.81 -15.67 7.03
C LYS A 168 11.87 -16.07 5.57
N GLU A 169 12.28 -15.17 4.69
CA GLU A 169 12.51 -15.51 3.30
C GLU A 169 13.69 -16.47 3.14
N ASN A 170 14.77 -16.28 3.90
CA ASN A 170 15.92 -17.19 3.85
C ASN A 170 15.55 -18.60 4.36
N GLU A 171 14.77 -18.71 5.46
CA GLU A 171 14.22 -19.98 5.94
C GLU A 171 13.38 -20.69 4.86
N LEU A 172 12.56 -19.91 4.13
CA LEU A 172 11.75 -20.44 3.03
C LEU A 172 12.62 -20.89 1.85
N TYR A 173 13.61 -20.10 1.45
CA TYR A 173 14.54 -20.42 0.37
C TYR A 173 15.26 -21.75 0.63
N GLU A 174 15.83 -21.92 1.83
CA GLU A 174 16.51 -23.16 2.23
C GLU A 174 15.55 -24.36 2.22
N SER A 175 14.32 -24.18 2.71
CA SER A 175 13.30 -25.23 2.70
C SER A 175 12.96 -25.67 1.27
N LEU A 176 12.70 -24.70 0.38
CA LEU A 176 12.37 -24.97 -1.02
C LEU A 176 13.54 -25.60 -1.78
N MET A 177 14.77 -25.16 -1.50
CA MET A 177 15.97 -25.73 -2.10
C MET A 177 16.17 -27.18 -1.64
N GLY A 178 15.92 -27.46 -0.36
CA GLY A 178 15.91 -28.82 0.20
C GLY A 178 14.90 -29.74 -0.49
N ILE A 179 13.66 -29.26 -0.69
CA ILE A 179 12.61 -30.01 -1.41
C ILE A 179 13.05 -30.30 -2.86
N ALA A 180 13.58 -29.29 -3.57
CA ALA A 180 14.04 -29.45 -4.95
C ALA A 180 15.19 -30.47 -5.08
N ASN A 181 16.15 -30.44 -4.15
CA ASN A 181 17.26 -31.39 -4.12
C ASN A 181 16.80 -32.82 -3.84
N ARG A 182 15.92 -33.01 -2.85
CA ARG A 182 15.34 -34.33 -2.56
C ARG A 182 14.56 -34.87 -3.76
N LYS A 183 13.75 -34.04 -4.40
CA LYS A 183 12.96 -34.42 -5.57
C LYS A 183 13.83 -34.72 -6.79
N GLN A 184 15.00 -34.09 -6.92
CA GLN A 184 15.98 -34.46 -7.95
C GLN A 184 16.43 -35.91 -7.80
N GLU A 185 16.76 -36.33 -6.58
CA GLU A 185 17.19 -37.71 -6.32
C GLU A 185 16.03 -38.70 -6.53
N GLU A 186 14.82 -38.38 -6.08
CA GLU A 186 13.62 -39.20 -6.35
C GLU A 186 13.34 -39.33 -7.85
N MET A 187 13.50 -38.26 -8.64
CA MET A 187 13.39 -38.31 -10.10
C MET A 187 14.49 -39.16 -10.74
N LYS A 188 15.72 -39.05 -10.25
CA LYS A 188 16.85 -39.88 -10.72
C LYS A 188 16.55 -41.36 -10.50
N ASP A 189 16.10 -41.72 -9.30
CA ASP A 189 15.79 -43.10 -8.95
C ASP A 189 14.60 -43.64 -9.77
N MET A 190 13.57 -42.83 -9.99
CA MET A 190 12.43 -43.16 -10.87
C MET A 190 12.87 -43.42 -12.32
N ILE A 191 13.80 -42.63 -12.85
CA ILE A 191 14.33 -42.84 -14.21
C ILE A 191 15.12 -44.15 -14.26
N VAL A 192 15.97 -44.43 -13.26
CA VAL A 192 16.73 -45.68 -13.17
C VAL A 192 15.80 -46.89 -13.09
N GLU A 193 14.77 -46.82 -12.25
CA GLU A 193 13.77 -47.89 -12.12
C GLU A 193 13.02 -48.11 -13.44
N THR A 194 12.56 -47.03 -14.08
CA THR A 194 11.82 -47.12 -15.36
C THR A 194 12.69 -47.69 -16.48
N LEU A 195 13.97 -47.29 -16.52
CA LEU A 195 14.94 -47.86 -17.47
C LEU A 195 15.15 -49.35 -17.21
N GLY A 196 15.21 -49.76 -15.94
CA GLY A 196 15.34 -51.16 -15.54
C GLY A 196 14.12 -52.01 -15.95
N CYS A 197 12.91 -51.53 -15.70
CA CYS A 197 11.67 -52.23 -16.04
C CYS A 197 11.49 -52.38 -17.56
N MET A 198 11.77 -51.32 -18.32
CA MET A 198 11.56 -51.31 -19.77
C MET A 198 12.73 -51.92 -20.56
N LYS A 199 13.83 -52.26 -19.89
CA LYS A 199 15.07 -52.70 -20.55
C LYS A 199 14.81 -53.85 -21.53
N GLU A 200 14.17 -54.92 -21.08
CA GLU A 200 13.96 -56.11 -21.91
C GLU A 200 12.97 -55.83 -23.05
N GLU A 201 11.87 -55.11 -22.75
CA GLU A 201 10.89 -54.69 -23.77
C GLU A 201 11.54 -53.86 -24.89
N LEU A 202 12.41 -52.91 -24.53
CA LEU A 202 13.14 -52.08 -25.50
C LEU A 202 14.14 -52.88 -26.33
N LEU A 203 14.75 -53.92 -25.75
CA LEU A 203 15.66 -54.83 -26.48
C LEU A 203 14.87 -55.70 -27.47
N GLU A 204 13.69 -56.17 -27.10
CA GLU A 204 12.80 -56.94 -27.97
C GLU A 204 12.21 -56.08 -29.11
N ASP A 205 11.75 -54.87 -28.79
CA ASP A 205 11.29 -53.89 -29.79
C ASP A 205 12.43 -53.54 -30.78
N ALA A 206 13.67 -53.39 -30.30
CA ALA A 206 14.82 -53.16 -31.17
C ALA A 206 15.16 -54.39 -32.03
N ALA A 207 15.07 -55.60 -31.49
CA ALA A 207 15.35 -56.84 -32.22
C ALA A 207 14.36 -57.07 -33.37
N SER A 208 13.08 -56.79 -33.11
CA SER A 208 11.96 -56.93 -34.06
C SER A 208 11.81 -55.75 -35.02
N MET A 209 12.58 -54.67 -34.85
CA MET A 209 12.48 -53.46 -35.67
C MET A 209 12.77 -53.73 -37.14
N GLU A 210 11.84 -53.32 -38.01
CA GLU A 210 12.05 -53.20 -39.44
C GLU A 210 12.55 -51.79 -39.78
N PHE A 211 13.68 -51.71 -40.50
CA PHE A 211 14.26 -50.42 -40.86
C PHE A 211 13.53 -49.80 -42.04
N ARG A 212 13.19 -48.52 -41.92
CA ARG A 212 12.62 -47.76 -43.04
C ARG A 212 13.75 -47.25 -43.94
N ASP A 213 13.52 -47.30 -45.25
CA ASP A 213 14.42 -46.76 -46.28
C ASP A 213 15.82 -47.38 -46.31
N ILE A 214 15.95 -48.66 -45.94
CA ILE A 214 17.21 -49.43 -45.98
C ILE A 214 16.93 -50.81 -46.57
N ILE A 215 17.63 -51.17 -47.65
CA ILE A 215 17.59 -52.52 -48.23
C ILE A 215 18.66 -53.35 -47.54
N ILE A 216 18.24 -54.31 -46.71
CA ILE A 216 19.16 -55.26 -46.08
C ILE A 216 19.45 -56.36 -47.12
N PRO A 217 20.71 -56.57 -47.54
CA PRO A 217 21.03 -57.67 -48.46
C PRO A 217 20.83 -59.02 -47.74
N GLU A 218 20.04 -59.93 -48.32
CA GLU A 218 19.81 -61.28 -47.77
C GLU A 218 21.03 -62.20 -47.88
N ASN A 219 22.01 -61.86 -48.72
CA ASN A 219 23.10 -62.76 -49.13
C ASN A 219 24.42 -62.64 -48.33
N GLY A 220 24.41 -62.07 -47.12
CA GLY A 220 25.64 -61.96 -46.31
C GLY A 220 26.68 -60.97 -46.86
N GLU A 221 26.30 -60.13 -47.82
CA GLU A 221 27.10 -59.01 -48.33
C GLU A 221 27.23 -57.90 -47.26
N PRO A 222 28.40 -57.27 -47.11
CA PRO A 222 28.63 -56.26 -46.10
C PRO A 222 27.76 -55.02 -46.35
N VAL A 223 26.97 -54.66 -45.34
CA VAL A 223 26.11 -53.47 -45.38
C VAL A 223 26.95 -52.19 -45.42
N SER A 224 26.54 -51.20 -46.21
CA SER A 224 27.28 -49.94 -46.32
C SER A 224 27.37 -49.23 -44.97
N SER A 225 28.52 -48.60 -44.69
CA SER A 225 28.70 -47.85 -43.44
C SER A 225 27.71 -46.68 -43.27
N ARG A 226 27.12 -46.18 -44.38
CA ARG A 226 26.07 -45.16 -44.35
C ARG A 226 24.75 -45.73 -43.85
N ASP A 227 24.41 -46.94 -44.27
CA ASP A 227 23.16 -47.61 -43.92
C ASP A 227 23.23 -48.16 -42.48
N ILE A 228 24.39 -48.68 -42.05
CA ILE A 228 24.64 -49.05 -40.66
C ILE A 228 24.43 -47.86 -39.72
N LYS A 229 24.97 -46.68 -40.07
CA LYS A 229 24.75 -45.43 -39.28
C LYS A 229 23.28 -45.05 -39.22
N ARG A 230 22.53 -45.24 -40.32
CA ARG A 230 21.09 -44.96 -40.38
C ARG A 230 20.28 -45.95 -39.53
N CYS A 231 20.63 -47.24 -39.54
CA CYS A 231 20.06 -48.26 -38.66
C CYS A 231 20.27 -47.91 -37.19
N ILE A 232 21.50 -47.57 -36.79
CA ILE A 232 21.82 -47.16 -35.42
C ILE A 232 20.97 -45.97 -35.01
N LYS A 233 20.85 -44.96 -35.89
CA LYS A 233 20.03 -43.77 -35.62
C LYS A 233 18.55 -44.13 -35.40
N GLN A 234 17.98 -45.01 -36.22
CA GLN A 234 16.58 -45.45 -36.06
C GLN A 234 16.37 -46.23 -34.75
N ILE A 235 17.29 -47.11 -34.36
CA ILE A 235 17.25 -47.82 -33.06
C ILE A 235 17.28 -46.81 -31.92
N GLN A 236 18.18 -45.83 -31.98
CA GLN A 236 18.29 -44.78 -30.97
C GLN A 236 17.04 -43.91 -30.88
N GLU A 237 16.47 -43.51 -32.02
CA GLU A 237 15.24 -42.70 -32.07
C GLU A 237 14.05 -43.46 -31.44
N LEU A 238 13.90 -44.76 -31.69
CA LEU A 238 12.87 -45.58 -31.05
C LEU A 238 13.05 -45.64 -29.52
N ILE A 239 14.26 -45.97 -29.06
CA ILE A 239 14.56 -46.10 -27.63
C ILE A 239 14.31 -44.77 -26.91
N ILE A 240 14.82 -43.67 -27.47
CA ILE A 240 14.62 -42.34 -26.92
C ILE A 240 13.13 -41.99 -26.89
N SER A 241 12.38 -42.26 -27.96
CA SER A 241 10.94 -41.96 -28.00
C SER A 241 10.16 -42.72 -26.94
N ARG A 242 10.37 -44.04 -26.82
CA ARG A 242 9.65 -44.89 -25.86
C ARG A 242 10.03 -44.58 -24.42
N LEU A 243 11.32 -44.40 -24.15
CA LEU A 243 11.79 -44.03 -22.82
C LEU A 243 11.26 -42.66 -22.40
N ASN A 244 11.30 -41.67 -23.28
CA ASN A 244 10.80 -40.34 -23.01
C ASN A 244 9.31 -40.35 -22.68
N GLN A 245 8.50 -41.13 -23.41
CA GLN A 245 7.07 -41.27 -23.15
C GLN A 245 6.82 -41.82 -21.73
N ALA A 246 7.50 -42.92 -21.37
CA ALA A 246 7.30 -43.57 -20.07
C ALA A 246 7.82 -42.71 -18.90
N VAL A 247 8.99 -42.09 -19.07
CA VAL A 247 9.58 -41.20 -18.08
C VAL A 247 8.74 -39.92 -17.92
N ALA A 248 8.23 -39.33 -19.01
CA ALA A 248 7.36 -38.15 -18.95
C ALA A 248 6.06 -38.43 -18.18
N ASN A 249 5.42 -39.58 -18.44
CA ASN A 249 4.19 -39.98 -17.75
C ASN A 249 4.39 -40.10 -16.23
N LYS A 250 5.51 -40.71 -15.78
CA LYS A 250 5.82 -40.81 -14.33
C LYS A 250 6.31 -39.48 -13.73
N LEU A 251 7.02 -38.66 -14.50
CA LEU A 251 7.50 -37.36 -14.05
C LEU A 251 6.37 -36.36 -13.82
N SER A 252 5.30 -36.41 -14.60
CA SER A 252 4.15 -35.50 -14.46
C SER A 252 3.68 -35.42 -13.01
N SER A 253 3.37 -36.58 -12.42
CA SER A 253 2.89 -36.66 -11.03
C SER A 253 3.91 -36.16 -10.00
N SER A 254 5.21 -36.36 -10.24
CA SER A 254 6.28 -35.90 -9.34
C SER A 254 6.48 -34.38 -9.40
N VAL A 255 6.33 -33.80 -10.59
CA VAL A 255 6.38 -32.34 -10.81
C VAL A 255 5.13 -31.66 -10.25
N ASP A 256 3.95 -32.27 -10.40
CA ASP A 256 2.71 -31.75 -9.83
C ASP A 256 2.77 -31.75 -8.29
N TYR A 257 3.29 -32.83 -7.69
CA TYR A 257 3.55 -32.86 -6.25
C TYR A 257 4.57 -31.81 -5.81
N LEU A 258 5.66 -31.61 -6.57
CA LEU A 258 6.63 -30.56 -6.29
C LEU A 258 5.95 -29.19 -6.28
N ARG A 259 5.11 -28.91 -7.28
CA ARG A 259 4.34 -27.67 -7.40
C ARG A 259 3.43 -27.46 -6.19
N GLU A 260 2.62 -28.45 -5.82
CA GLU A 260 1.70 -28.35 -4.69
C GLU A 260 2.45 -28.19 -3.35
N SER A 261 3.55 -28.90 -3.17
CA SER A 261 4.40 -28.80 -1.98
C SER A 261 5.01 -27.40 -1.83
N PHE A 262 5.48 -26.81 -2.94
CA PHE A 262 5.98 -25.44 -2.97
C PHE A 262 4.90 -24.42 -2.59
N VAL A 263 3.73 -24.50 -3.25
CA VAL A 263 2.61 -23.58 -3.00
C VAL A 263 2.16 -23.68 -1.55
N GLY A 264 1.95 -24.90 -1.03
CA GLY A 264 1.49 -25.08 0.35
C GLY A 264 2.50 -24.64 1.40
N THR A 265 3.80 -24.78 1.14
CA THR A 265 4.86 -24.29 2.05
C THR A 265 4.88 -22.78 2.13
N LEU A 266 4.69 -22.14 0.98
CA LEU A 266 4.63 -20.70 0.88
C LEU A 266 3.35 -20.12 1.51
N GLU A 267 2.19 -20.74 1.29
CA GLU A 267 0.92 -20.36 1.93
C GLU A 267 1.02 -20.42 3.46
N ARG A 268 1.59 -21.50 4.00
CA ARG A 268 1.81 -21.65 5.45
C ARG A 268 2.77 -20.59 6.00
N CYS A 269 3.84 -20.28 5.30
CA CYS A 269 4.79 -19.24 5.72
C CYS A 269 4.16 -17.84 5.69
N LEU A 270 3.37 -17.53 4.65
CA LEU A 270 2.64 -16.27 4.56
C LEU A 270 1.61 -16.13 5.69
N LYS A 271 0.84 -17.18 5.94
CA LYS A 271 -0.14 -17.21 7.02
C LYS A 271 0.52 -17.04 8.40
N SER A 272 1.62 -17.75 8.65
CA SER A 272 2.40 -17.60 9.87
C SER A 272 3.01 -16.20 10.03
N LEU A 273 3.40 -15.55 8.92
CA LEU A 273 3.89 -14.17 8.93
C LEU A 273 2.78 -13.19 9.31
N GLU A 274 1.57 -13.39 8.79
CA GLU A 274 0.38 -12.60 9.12
C GLU A 274 -0.02 -12.80 10.60
N GLU A 275 0.02 -14.03 11.12
CA GLU A 275 -0.39 -14.36 12.50
C GLU A 275 0.68 -14.01 13.57
N SER A 276 1.97 -14.23 13.30
CA SER A 276 3.05 -13.96 14.27
C SER A 276 3.23 -12.48 14.58
N TRP A 277 2.76 -11.61 13.69
CA TRP A 277 2.88 -10.17 13.85
C TRP A 277 1.81 -9.60 14.79
N ASP A 278 0.57 -10.08 14.69
CA ASP A 278 -0.58 -9.62 15.48
C ASP A 278 -0.32 -9.74 16.99
N VAL A 279 0.45 -10.75 17.39
CA VAL A 279 0.83 -11.04 18.78
C VAL A 279 2.00 -10.17 19.29
N SER A 280 2.89 -9.72 18.40
CA SER A 280 4.15 -9.05 18.80
C SER A 280 4.04 -7.53 19.01
N VAL A 281 2.99 -6.89 18.49
CA VAL A 281 2.84 -5.42 18.51
C VAL A 281 1.69 -4.93 19.39
N HIS A 282 0.77 -5.81 19.80
CA HIS A 282 -0.33 -5.46 20.69
C HIS A 282 -0.31 -6.25 22.01
N PRO A 283 0.51 -5.87 23.01
CA PRO A 283 0.18 -6.18 24.38
C PRO A 283 -0.92 -5.21 24.82
N ALA A 284 -2.17 -5.65 24.72
CA ALA A 284 -3.35 -5.13 25.43
C ALA A 284 -3.39 -3.61 25.72
N ARG A 285 -3.80 -2.79 24.75
CA ARG A 285 -4.63 -1.61 25.04
C ARG A 285 -5.67 -1.41 23.94
N THR A 286 -6.91 -1.69 24.33
CA THR A 286 -8.15 -1.27 23.71
C THR A 286 -8.15 0.25 23.59
N LEU A 287 -8.02 0.78 22.38
CA LEU A 287 -8.88 1.80 21.76
C LEU A 287 -8.16 2.33 20.50
N GLU A 288 -8.89 2.25 19.40
CA GLU A 288 -8.54 2.70 18.04
C GLU A 288 -7.51 1.84 17.28
N LYS A 289 -8.03 1.14 16.25
CA LYS A 289 -7.25 0.43 15.22
C LYS A 289 -6.70 1.46 14.22
N PRO A 290 -5.39 1.73 14.14
CA PRO A 290 -4.81 2.19 12.89
C PRO A 290 -4.63 0.95 12.01
N LYS A 291 -5.51 0.78 11.03
CA LYS A 291 -5.41 -0.26 9.99
C LYS A 291 -4.01 -0.24 9.34
N ASP A 292 -3.23 -1.27 9.65
CA ASP A 292 -2.61 -2.17 8.68
C ASP A 292 -2.23 -1.59 7.32
N LEU A 293 -1.10 -0.86 7.25
CA LEU A 293 -0.45 -0.59 5.98
C LEU A 293 0.84 -1.43 5.80
N SER A 294 1.68 -1.60 6.83
CA SER A 294 3.00 -2.22 6.64
C SER A 294 3.00 -3.76 6.60
N VAL A 295 2.15 -4.43 7.38
CA VAL A 295 2.00 -5.90 7.35
C VAL A 295 1.41 -6.34 6.02
N HIS A 296 0.42 -5.56 5.55
CA HIS A 296 -0.12 -5.69 4.22
C HIS A 296 0.91 -5.38 3.14
N ILE A 297 1.87 -4.46 3.32
CA ILE A 297 2.93 -4.24 2.32
C ILE A 297 3.84 -5.47 2.20
N THR A 298 4.29 -6.11 3.28
CA THR A 298 5.15 -7.30 3.19
C THR A 298 4.41 -8.50 2.59
N SER A 299 3.18 -8.75 3.07
CA SER A 299 2.32 -9.80 2.52
C SER A 299 1.94 -9.50 1.05
N ASN A 300 1.59 -8.26 0.71
CA ASN A 300 1.30 -7.85 -0.67
C ASN A 300 2.54 -7.87 -1.56
N TYR A 301 3.74 -7.56 -1.06
CA TYR A 301 4.97 -7.59 -1.85
C TYR A 301 5.32 -9.05 -2.19
N LEU A 302 5.29 -9.95 -1.20
CA LEU A 302 5.43 -11.38 -1.43
C LEU A 302 4.34 -11.89 -2.40
N LYS A 303 3.07 -11.52 -2.17
CA LYS A 303 1.91 -11.82 -3.04
C LYS A 303 1.99 -11.19 -4.44
N GLN A 304 2.76 -10.13 -4.67
CA GLN A 304 2.96 -9.50 -6.00
C GLN A 304 4.18 -10.06 -6.74
N VAL A 305 5.20 -10.53 -6.02
CA VAL A 305 6.34 -11.26 -6.60
C VAL A 305 5.91 -12.65 -7.08
N LEU A 306 4.89 -13.25 -6.45
CA LEU A 306 4.36 -14.59 -6.72
C LEU A 306 3.71 -14.79 -8.10
N PRO A 307 2.78 -13.95 -8.60
CA PRO A 307 2.10 -14.18 -9.86
C PRO A 307 3.06 -14.09 -11.04
N ARG A 308 4.03 -13.17 -11.06
CA ARG A 308 4.95 -13.10 -12.21
C ARG A 308 5.91 -14.29 -12.27
N GLY A 309 6.36 -14.84 -11.15
CA GLY A 309 7.22 -16.04 -11.13
C GLY A 309 6.47 -17.35 -11.35
N CYS A 310 5.32 -17.55 -10.68
CA CYS A 310 4.50 -18.76 -10.80
C CYS A 310 3.64 -18.82 -12.07
N VAL A 311 3.15 -17.71 -12.60
CA VAL A 311 2.39 -17.69 -13.88
C VAL A 311 3.33 -17.92 -15.07
N LEU A 312 4.58 -17.43 -15.03
CA LEU A 312 5.61 -17.80 -16.02
C LEU A 312 6.17 -19.22 -15.84
N LEU A 313 5.94 -19.83 -14.68
CA LEU A 313 6.11 -21.27 -14.43
C LEU A 313 4.94 -22.11 -14.96
N LEU A 314 3.90 -21.50 -15.56
CA LEU A 314 2.73 -22.24 -16.07
C LEU A 314 2.46 -22.05 -17.56
N GLY A 315 3.28 -21.31 -18.30
CA GLY A 315 3.18 -21.23 -19.77
C GLY A 315 1.88 -20.59 -20.24
N GLY A 316 1.91 -19.28 -20.50
CA GLY A 316 0.84 -18.61 -21.21
C GLY A 316 0.73 -17.14 -20.84
N GLY A 317 1.11 -16.27 -21.78
CA GLY A 317 0.57 -14.91 -21.81
C GLY A 317 -0.96 -14.97 -21.85
N LYS A 318 -1.58 -13.90 -21.32
CA LYS A 318 -3.02 -13.62 -21.28
C LYS A 318 -3.90 -14.52 -22.19
N GLY A 319 -4.72 -15.35 -21.55
CA GLY A 319 -5.96 -15.88 -22.10
C GLY A 319 -5.83 -17.15 -22.96
N GLY A 320 -6.31 -18.27 -22.44
CA GLY A 320 -6.52 -19.49 -23.23
C GLY A 320 -6.30 -20.76 -22.42
N LYS A 321 -7.38 -21.53 -22.21
CA LYS A 321 -7.52 -22.90 -21.66
C LYS A 321 -6.27 -23.55 -21.04
N LEU A 322 -6.38 -23.76 -19.73
CA LEU A 322 -5.48 -24.50 -18.84
C LEU A 322 -5.57 -26.01 -19.12
N GLY A 323 -4.45 -26.61 -19.55
CA GLY A 323 -4.32 -28.03 -19.87
C GLY A 323 -3.73 -28.21 -21.26
N THR A 324 -2.68 -29.02 -21.39
CA THR A 324 -1.98 -29.44 -22.63
C THR A 324 -0.70 -28.69 -23.09
N ALA A 325 -0.39 -27.46 -22.63
CA ALA A 325 0.80 -26.75 -23.15
C ALA A 325 2.17 -27.22 -22.59
N TRP A 326 2.19 -27.98 -21.48
CA TRP A 326 3.42 -28.56 -20.89
C TRP A 326 3.71 -29.97 -21.41
N GLU A 327 2.72 -30.64 -22.00
CA GLU A 327 2.73 -32.10 -22.19
C GLU A 327 3.74 -32.60 -23.22
N CYS A 328 4.21 -31.77 -24.15
CA CYS A 328 5.10 -32.26 -25.22
C CYS A 328 6.17 -31.26 -25.72
N GLY A 329 6.22 -30.02 -25.22
CA GLY A 329 7.12 -29.00 -25.78
C GLY A 329 8.45 -28.86 -25.02
N GLY A 330 8.39 -28.62 -23.71
CA GLY A 330 9.56 -28.29 -22.89
C GLY A 330 10.47 -29.48 -22.59
N ILE A 331 9.87 -30.63 -22.24
CA ILE A 331 10.61 -31.85 -21.88
C ILE A 331 11.22 -32.50 -23.14
N LEU A 332 10.46 -32.64 -24.23
CA LEU A 332 10.99 -33.07 -25.54
C LEU A 332 12.11 -32.14 -26.03
N SER A 333 12.00 -30.83 -25.79
CA SER A 333 13.01 -29.87 -26.22
C SER A 333 14.31 -29.92 -25.40
N CYS A 334 14.24 -30.19 -24.10
CA CYS A 334 15.43 -30.36 -23.24
C CYS A 334 16.13 -31.70 -23.50
N LEU A 335 15.36 -32.73 -23.83
CA LEU A 335 15.87 -34.05 -24.23
C LEU A 335 16.47 -34.02 -25.63
N SER A 336 15.84 -33.33 -26.60
CA SER A 336 16.39 -33.17 -27.96
C SER A 336 17.68 -32.34 -27.98
N ARG A 337 17.88 -31.43 -27.01
CA ARG A 337 19.07 -30.55 -26.90
C ARG A 337 20.21 -31.13 -26.09
N SER A 338 19.97 -32.18 -25.31
CA SER A 338 21.07 -32.95 -24.73
C SER A 338 21.68 -33.81 -25.84
N GLN A 339 22.71 -33.29 -26.50
CA GLN A 339 23.63 -34.08 -27.33
C GLN A 339 24.26 -35.17 -26.45
N ILE A 340 23.56 -36.29 -26.24
CA ILE A 340 24.15 -37.58 -25.86
C ILE A 340 24.61 -38.23 -27.17
N ILE A 341 25.41 -37.49 -27.93
CA ILE A 341 25.98 -37.94 -29.19
C ILE A 341 27.43 -37.52 -29.12
N GLN A 342 28.26 -38.32 -28.45
CA GLN A 342 29.63 -38.50 -28.89
C GLN A 342 30.28 -39.64 -28.10
N ARG A 343 30.87 -40.55 -28.88
CA ARG A 343 31.72 -41.70 -28.52
C ARG A 343 30.98 -43.00 -28.22
N ILE A 344 30.45 -43.61 -29.29
CA ILE A 344 30.41 -45.06 -29.38
C ILE A 344 31.31 -45.43 -30.56
N THR A 345 32.49 -45.97 -30.25
CA THR A 345 33.53 -46.39 -31.21
C THR A 345 33.38 -47.88 -31.48
N TRP A 346 32.44 -48.34 -32.31
CA TRP A 346 32.35 -49.79 -32.53
C TRP A 346 32.06 -50.22 -33.96
N VAL A 347 32.62 -51.40 -34.22
CA VAL A 347 33.06 -52.03 -35.48
C VAL A 347 31.88 -52.41 -36.37
N SER A 348 32.04 -52.23 -37.68
CA SER A 348 31.07 -52.63 -38.71
C SER A 348 30.75 -54.13 -38.61
N PRO A 349 29.52 -54.54 -38.26
CA PRO A 349 29.15 -55.94 -38.28
C PRO A 349 29.04 -56.45 -39.72
N PRO A 350 29.38 -57.72 -39.98
CA PRO A 350 29.21 -58.33 -41.31
C PRO A 350 27.75 -58.52 -41.72
N ALA A 351 26.79 -58.55 -40.78
CA ALA A 351 25.36 -58.62 -41.05
C ALA A 351 24.53 -57.93 -39.95
N ILE A 352 23.37 -57.37 -40.33
CA ILE A 352 22.39 -56.78 -39.39
C ILE A 352 21.55 -57.91 -38.79
N THR A 353 22.01 -58.48 -37.67
CA THR A 353 21.29 -59.55 -36.95
C THR A 353 20.43 -58.99 -35.82
N SER A 354 19.48 -59.78 -35.32
CA SER A 354 18.70 -59.46 -34.12
C SER A 354 19.60 -59.16 -32.91
N ASP A 355 20.68 -59.93 -32.77
CA ASP A 355 21.64 -59.77 -31.67
C ASP A 355 22.44 -58.48 -31.78
N TRP A 356 22.79 -58.08 -33.01
CA TRP A 356 23.40 -56.78 -33.26
C TRP A 356 22.44 -55.63 -32.90
N LYS A 357 21.16 -55.71 -33.28
CA LYS A 357 20.15 -54.70 -32.90
C LYS A 357 19.99 -54.61 -31.38
N ARG A 358 19.93 -55.75 -30.67
CA ARG A 358 19.93 -55.78 -29.18
C ARG A 358 21.19 -55.14 -28.62
N LYS A 359 22.37 -55.41 -29.17
CA LYS A 359 23.64 -54.84 -28.71
C LYS A 359 23.66 -53.31 -28.87
N VAL A 360 23.23 -52.80 -30.02
CA VAL A 360 23.11 -51.36 -30.28
C VAL A 360 22.11 -50.71 -29.32
N ALA A 361 20.99 -51.37 -29.07
CA ALA A 361 19.98 -50.90 -28.12
C ALA A 361 20.51 -50.88 -26.69
N GLN A 362 21.23 -51.92 -26.27
CA GLN A 362 21.86 -52.02 -24.96
C GLN A 362 22.87 -50.90 -24.73
N ASP A 363 23.75 -50.65 -25.70
CA ASP A 363 24.74 -49.58 -25.63
C ASP A 363 24.07 -48.19 -25.60
N ALA A 364 22.96 -48.01 -26.33
CA ALA A 364 22.16 -46.78 -26.29
C ALA A 364 21.53 -46.55 -24.92
N ILE A 365 20.96 -47.59 -24.31
CA ILE A 365 20.37 -47.57 -22.96
C ILE A 365 21.43 -47.25 -21.90
N GLU A 366 22.62 -47.87 -21.98
CA GLU A 366 23.72 -47.62 -21.04
C GLU A 366 24.34 -46.22 -21.19
N SER A 367 24.26 -45.63 -22.39
CA SER A 367 24.73 -44.26 -22.63
C SER A 367 23.79 -43.17 -22.06
N LEU A 368 22.53 -43.52 -21.77
CA LEU A 368 21.54 -42.61 -21.18
C LEU A 368 21.78 -42.47 -19.67
N SER A 369 22.45 -41.39 -19.27
CA SER A 369 22.67 -41.13 -17.84
C SER A 369 21.42 -40.52 -17.17
N ALA A 370 20.74 -41.31 -16.34
CA ALA A 370 19.62 -40.85 -15.49
C ALA A 370 19.98 -39.59 -14.67
N SER A 371 21.22 -39.50 -14.20
CA SER A 371 21.73 -38.34 -13.45
C SER A 371 21.71 -37.04 -14.26
N LYS A 372 22.06 -37.06 -15.56
CA LYS A 372 22.01 -35.83 -16.39
C LYS A 372 20.56 -35.39 -16.64
N LEU A 373 19.65 -36.34 -16.83
CA LEU A 373 18.23 -36.04 -17.07
C LEU A 373 17.59 -35.42 -15.82
N ALA A 374 17.75 -36.06 -14.67
CA ALA A 374 17.26 -35.52 -13.39
C ALA A 374 17.87 -34.15 -13.07
N LYS A 375 19.18 -33.97 -13.28
CA LYS A 375 19.86 -32.68 -13.10
C LYS A 375 19.33 -31.61 -14.06
N SER A 376 19.04 -31.94 -15.31
CA SER A 376 18.52 -30.97 -16.29
C SER A 376 17.16 -30.41 -15.87
N ILE A 377 16.27 -31.26 -15.34
CA ILE A 377 14.93 -30.86 -14.89
C ILE A 377 15.04 -30.00 -13.62
N CYS A 378 15.75 -30.49 -12.59
CA CYS A 378 15.86 -29.75 -11.32
C CYS A 378 16.74 -28.50 -11.40
N SER A 379 17.70 -28.44 -12.32
CA SER A 379 18.53 -27.25 -12.53
C SER A 379 17.68 -26.04 -12.94
N GLN A 380 16.63 -26.24 -13.75
CA GLN A 380 15.74 -25.13 -14.13
C GLN A 380 14.96 -24.58 -12.93
N PHE A 381 14.44 -25.45 -12.06
CA PHE A 381 13.77 -25.04 -10.83
C PHE A 381 14.73 -24.30 -9.88
N ARG A 382 15.92 -24.85 -9.64
CA ARG A 382 16.92 -24.23 -8.75
C ARG A 382 17.38 -22.86 -9.26
N THR A 383 17.59 -22.73 -10.57
CA THR A 383 18.00 -21.46 -11.19
C THR A 383 16.94 -20.39 -10.99
N ARG A 384 15.66 -20.74 -11.17
CA ARG A 384 14.53 -19.81 -10.94
C ARG A 384 14.36 -19.46 -9.47
N LEU A 385 14.50 -20.43 -8.57
CA LEU A 385 14.44 -20.20 -7.12
C LEU A 385 15.56 -19.24 -6.67
N ASN A 386 16.78 -19.45 -7.16
CA ASN A 386 17.93 -18.59 -6.87
C ASN A 386 17.71 -17.16 -7.43
N SER A 387 17.22 -17.03 -8.66
CA SER A 387 16.88 -15.72 -9.23
C SER A 387 15.80 -14.98 -8.43
N SER A 388 14.78 -15.70 -7.93
CA SER A 388 13.75 -15.12 -7.08
C SER A 388 14.30 -14.64 -5.73
N HIS A 389 15.17 -15.43 -5.11
CA HIS A 389 15.84 -15.06 -3.86
C HIS A 389 16.73 -13.82 -4.03
N GLU A 390 17.52 -13.77 -5.10
CA GLU A 390 18.36 -12.61 -5.43
C GLU A 390 17.53 -11.35 -5.70
N ALA A 391 16.41 -11.47 -6.44
CA ALA A 391 15.50 -10.36 -6.71
C ALA A 391 14.84 -9.82 -5.43
N PHE A 392 14.47 -10.72 -4.52
CA PHE A 392 13.93 -10.35 -3.21
C PHE A 392 14.99 -9.64 -2.35
N ALA A 393 16.21 -10.17 -2.28
CA ALA A 393 17.32 -9.54 -1.58
C ALA A 393 17.64 -8.15 -2.15
N ALA A 394 17.59 -7.97 -3.47
CA ALA A 394 17.76 -6.67 -4.12
C ALA A 394 16.63 -5.69 -3.77
N SER A 395 15.39 -6.16 -3.75
CA SER A 395 14.22 -5.36 -3.35
C SER A 395 14.32 -4.88 -1.90
N LEU A 396 14.72 -5.77 -0.97
CA LEU A 396 14.94 -5.39 0.42
C LEU A 396 16.04 -4.34 0.58
N ARG A 397 17.09 -4.35 -0.25
CA ARG A 397 18.13 -3.33 -0.24
C ARG A 397 17.61 -1.97 -0.71
N GLN A 398 16.73 -1.95 -1.71
CA GLN A 398 16.10 -0.70 -2.17
C GLN A 398 15.21 -0.08 -1.09
N VAL A 399 14.52 -0.89 -0.29
CA VAL A 399 13.68 -0.41 0.83
C VAL A 399 14.53 0.06 2.04
N ARG A 400 15.84 -0.25 2.09
CA ARG A 400 16.77 0.27 3.12
C ARG A 400 17.34 1.65 2.77
N ALA A 401 17.36 2.00 1.49
CA ALA A 401 17.86 3.28 0.99
C ALA A 401 16.76 4.33 1.03
#